data_AF-A0A6V7WTV6-F1
#
_entry.id   AF-A0A6V7WTV6-F1
#
_cell.length_a   1.000
_cell.length_b   1.000
_cell.length_c   1.000
_cell.angle_alpha   90.00
_cell.angle_beta   90.00
_cell.angle_gamma   90.00
#
_symmetry.space_group_name_H-M   'P 1'
#
loop_
_entity.id
_entity.type
_entity.pdbx_description
1 polymer ?
#
loop_
_entity_poly.entity_id
_entity_poly.type
_entity_poly.pdbx_seq_one_letter_code
_entity_poly.pdbx_strand_id
1 'polypeptide(L)'
;MDGDSPAYRFLGRNINSKIDIINFSPAKKITQNNPLGEIDEEKKRRVKEKHFENNDLVWVRDHSGSGNWREGKVIGKNGDYIYQVKLENGKTSNAHTDQLRVRKSGLRNSASF
;
A
#
# COMPACT_ATOMS: atom_id res chain seq x y z
N MET A 1 2.92 -12.63 19.27
CA MET A 1 2.30 -12.46 17.94
C MET A 1 2.00 -13.85 17.44
N ASP A 2 0.83 -14.35 17.79
CA ASP A 2 0.50 -15.78 17.68
C ASP A 2 0.32 -16.16 16.21
N GLY A 3 1.08 -17.17 15.78
CA GLY A 3 1.12 -17.68 14.40
C GLY A 3 -0.14 -18.46 14.00
N ASP A 4 -1.29 -18.06 14.53
CA ASP A 4 -2.57 -18.70 14.27
C ASP A 4 -3.01 -18.44 12.84
N SER A 5 -3.55 -19.48 12.19
CA SER A 5 -4.07 -19.34 10.85
C SER A 5 -5.27 -18.37 10.81
N PRO A 6 -5.45 -17.59 9.73
CA PRO A 6 -6.63 -16.74 9.56
C PRO A 6 -7.94 -17.51 9.66
N ALA A 7 -7.95 -18.77 9.21
CA ALA A 7 -9.10 -19.66 9.32
C ALA A 7 -9.45 -19.97 10.78
N TYR A 8 -8.46 -20.26 11.62
CA TYR A 8 -8.68 -20.47 13.05
C TYR A 8 -9.23 -19.22 13.73
N ARG A 9 -8.68 -18.03 13.42
CA ARG A 9 -9.19 -16.76 13.97
C ARG A 9 -10.61 -16.45 13.53
N PHE A 10 -10.99 -16.83 12.30
CA PHE A 10 -12.33 -16.58 11.78
C PHE A 10 -13.37 -17.57 12.31
N LEU A 11 -13.04 -18.88 12.31
CA LEU A 11 -13.99 -19.94 12.68
C LEU A 11 -13.93 -20.34 14.16
N GLY A 12 -12.92 -19.90 14.91
CA GLY A 12 -12.66 -20.33 16.28
C GLY A 12 -12.28 -21.81 16.41
N ARG A 13 -11.99 -22.48 15.30
CA ARG A 13 -11.61 -23.89 15.25
C ARG A 13 -10.70 -24.17 14.06
N ASN A 14 -9.91 -25.23 14.16
CA ASN A 14 -9.13 -25.71 13.02
C ASN A 14 -10.07 -26.38 12.01
N ILE A 15 -9.91 -26.01 10.73
CA ILE A 15 -10.58 -26.69 9.63
C ILE A 15 -9.72 -27.89 9.24
N ASN A 16 -10.26 -29.10 9.37
CA ASN A 16 -9.56 -30.30 8.91
C ASN A 16 -9.71 -30.37 7.39
N SER A 17 -8.68 -29.90 6.69
CA SER A 17 -8.58 -30.01 5.24
C SER A 17 -7.99 -31.37 4.86
N LYS A 18 -8.16 -31.77 3.60
CA LYS A 18 -7.51 -33.00 3.09
C LYS A 18 -5.99 -32.93 3.21
N ILE A 19 -5.40 -31.73 3.23
CA ILE A 19 -3.97 -31.52 3.39
C ILE A 19 -3.49 -31.89 4.79
N ASP A 20 -4.33 -31.69 5.82
CA ASP A 20 -3.99 -32.03 7.21
C ASP A 20 -3.98 -33.55 7.45
N ILE A 21 -4.67 -34.31 6.58
CA ILE A 21 -4.64 -35.78 6.57
C ILE A 21 -3.31 -36.28 5.97
N ILE A 22 -2.68 -35.48 5.12
CA ILE A 22 -1.37 -35.80 4.55
C ILE A 22 -0.34 -35.49 5.63
N ASN A 23 0.02 -36.51 6.41
CA ASN A 23 1.06 -36.44 7.43
C ASN A 23 2.42 -36.14 6.78
N PHE A 24 2.72 -34.88 6.49
CA PHE A 24 4.07 -34.42 6.24
C PHE A 24 4.83 -34.53 7.56
N SER A 25 5.44 -35.70 7.79
CA SER A 25 6.34 -35.90 8.93
C SER A 25 7.39 -34.78 8.93
N PRO A 26 7.48 -33.93 9.97
CA PRO A 26 8.34 -32.77 9.93
C PRO A 26 9.78 -33.21 10.20
N ALA A 27 10.49 -33.60 9.14
CA ALA A 27 11.93 -33.70 9.19
C ALA A 27 12.50 -32.27 9.27
N LYS A 28 12.94 -31.93 10.48
CA LYS A 28 13.75 -30.77 10.87
C LYS A 28 12.98 -29.49 11.13
N LYS A 29 13.07 -29.05 12.39
CA LYS A 29 12.89 -27.66 12.80
C LYS A 29 13.83 -26.81 11.95
N ILE A 30 13.29 -26.18 10.91
CA ILE A 30 13.97 -25.12 10.19
C ILE A 30 14.04 -23.98 11.20
N THR A 31 15.21 -23.80 11.82
CA THR A 31 15.54 -22.60 12.56
C THR A 31 15.31 -21.43 11.61
N GLN A 32 14.19 -20.72 11.82
CA GLN A 32 13.75 -19.61 10.99
C GLN A 32 14.65 -18.39 11.23
N ASN A 33 15.89 -18.46 10.78
CA ASN A 33 16.63 -17.27 10.40
C ASN A 33 16.09 -16.88 9.01
N ASN A 34 14.82 -16.46 8.94
CA ASN A 34 14.21 -16.02 7.70
C ASN A 34 14.77 -14.63 7.38
N PRO A 35 15.54 -14.44 6.29
CA PRO A 35 15.99 -13.11 5.85
C PRO A 35 14.82 -12.23 5.35
N LEU A 36 13.59 -12.76 5.28
CA LEU A 36 12.40 -12.04 4.83
C LEU A 36 12.10 -10.77 5.63
N GLY A 37 12.35 -10.75 6.95
CA GLY A 37 12.10 -9.57 7.77
C GLY A 37 13.03 -8.40 7.44
N GLU A 38 14.28 -8.68 7.10
CA GLU A 38 15.30 -7.66 6.81
C GLU A 38 15.09 -7.03 5.42
N ILE A 39 14.60 -7.82 4.46
CA ILE A 39 14.27 -7.36 3.09
C ILE A 39 13.10 -6.35 3.11
N ASP A 40 12.11 -6.54 3.98
CA ASP A 40 10.98 -5.62 4.09
C ASP A 40 11.40 -4.27 4.69
N GLU A 41 12.28 -4.26 5.69
CA GLU A 41 12.81 -3.04 6.30
C GLU A 41 13.68 -2.24 5.32
N GLU A 42 14.53 -2.91 4.54
CA GLU A 42 15.36 -2.23 3.54
C GLU A 42 14.51 -1.67 2.38
N LYS A 43 13.47 -2.40 1.95
CA LYS A 43 12.51 -1.90 0.97
C LYS A 43 11.76 -0.67 1.49
N LYS A 44 11.30 -0.66 2.74
CA LYS A 44 10.66 0.50 3.36
C LYS A 44 11.55 1.74 3.31
N ARG A 45 12.84 1.61 3.66
CA ARG A 45 13.81 2.74 3.65
C ARG A 45 14.02 3.35 2.25
N ARG A 46 13.83 2.56 1.18
CA ARG A 46 14.01 3.02 -0.20
C ARG A 46 12.76 3.69 -0.78
N VAL A 47 11.58 3.52 -0.17
CA VAL A 47 10.36 4.21 -0.62
C VAL A 47 10.41 5.64 -0.11
N LYS A 48 10.76 6.59 -1.00
CA LYS A 48 10.61 8.02 -0.71
C LYS A 48 9.13 8.29 -0.40
N GLU A 49 8.87 8.76 0.82
CA GLU A 49 7.53 9.19 1.22
C GLU A 49 7.09 10.36 0.34
N LYS A 50 6.07 10.12 -0.48
CA LYS A 50 5.47 11.17 -1.31
C LYS A 50 4.52 11.96 -0.43
N HIS A 51 4.84 13.22 -0.22
CA HIS A 51 3.97 14.19 0.44
C HIS A 51 3.39 15.14 -0.61
N PHE A 52 2.10 15.45 -0.48
CA PHE A 52 1.41 16.39 -1.34
C PHE A 52 0.79 17.49 -0.49
N GLU A 53 0.93 18.74 -0.90
CA GLU A 53 0.32 19.88 -0.23
C GLU A 53 -1.07 20.19 -0.82
N ASN A 54 -1.89 20.88 -0.05
CA ASN A 54 -3.17 21.37 -0.54
C ASN A 54 -2.94 22.31 -1.72
N ASN A 55 -3.69 22.09 -2.79
CA ASN A 55 -3.60 22.74 -4.10
C ASN A 55 -2.55 22.21 -5.09
N ASP A 56 -1.82 21.14 -4.78
CA ASP A 56 -0.90 20.54 -5.74
C ASP A 56 -1.62 19.90 -6.93
N LEU A 57 -1.02 20.06 -8.11
CA LEU A 57 -1.46 19.42 -9.35
C LEU A 57 -0.92 17.99 -9.40
N VAL A 58 -1.84 17.03 -9.46
CA VAL A 58 -1.52 15.60 -9.39
C VAL A 58 -2.24 14.83 -10.49
N TRP A 59 -1.62 13.72 -10.87
CA TRP A 59 -2.24 12.68 -11.66
C TRP A 59 -2.81 11.62 -10.74
N VAL A 60 -4.08 11.31 -10.89
CA VAL A 60 -4.80 10.27 -10.14
C VAL A 60 -4.99 9.07 -11.04
N ARG A 61 -4.67 7.87 -10.54
CA ARG A 61 -4.91 6.64 -11.29
C ARG A 61 -6.40 6.31 -11.32
N ASP A 62 -6.97 6.19 -12.53
CA ASP A 62 -8.34 5.69 -12.70
C ASP A 62 -8.31 4.17 -12.95
N HIS A 63 -9.11 3.44 -12.16
CA HIS A 63 -9.27 1.99 -12.26
C HIS A 63 -10.54 1.58 -13.01
N SER A 64 -11.44 2.53 -13.33
CA SER A 64 -12.73 2.26 -13.98
C SER A 64 -12.63 2.13 -15.51
N GLY A 65 -11.46 2.36 -16.11
CA GLY A 65 -11.20 2.29 -17.55
C GLY A 65 -9.74 1.96 -17.84
N SER A 66 -9.32 2.04 -19.10
CA SER A 66 -8.00 1.64 -19.63
C SER A 66 -6.80 2.33 -18.94
N GLY A 67 -6.49 2.00 -17.69
CA GLY A 67 -5.24 2.33 -16.99
C GLY A 67 -4.81 3.80 -17.02
N ASN A 68 -5.73 4.72 -17.27
CA ASN A 68 -5.39 6.11 -17.57
C ASN A 68 -5.21 6.93 -16.30
N TRP A 69 -4.19 7.77 -16.31
CA TRP A 69 -3.99 8.80 -15.30
C TRP A 69 -4.90 9.99 -15.64
N ARG A 70 -5.67 10.45 -14.67
CA ARG A 70 -6.52 11.65 -14.80
C ARG A 70 -5.90 12.81 -14.06
N GLU A 71 -6.07 14.00 -14.63
CA GLU A 71 -5.60 15.23 -14.02
C GLU A 71 -6.51 15.64 -12.86
N GLY A 72 -5.90 16.10 -11.77
CA GLY A 72 -6.63 16.61 -10.62
C GLY A 72 -5.78 17.52 -9.74
N LYS A 73 -6.45 18.11 -8.76
CA LYS A 73 -5.87 19.03 -7.78
C LYS A 73 -6.16 18.54 -6.37
N VAL A 74 -5.13 18.45 -5.52
CA VAL A 74 -5.31 18.05 -4.12
C VAL A 74 -6.09 19.14 -3.38
N ILE A 75 -7.17 18.76 -2.71
CA ILE A 75 -8.02 19.67 -1.90
C ILE A 75 -7.64 19.57 -0.43
N GLY A 76 -7.29 18.37 0.02
CA GLY A 76 -7.03 18.07 1.42
C GLY A 76 -6.42 16.69 1.62
N LYS A 77 -5.89 16.46 2.81
CA LYS A 77 -5.43 15.15 3.30
C LYS A 77 -6.50 14.56 4.24
N ASN A 78 -6.86 13.30 4.04
CA ASN A 78 -7.86 12.58 4.83
C ASN A 78 -7.20 11.36 5.51
N GLY A 79 -6.46 11.58 6.60
CA GLY A 79 -5.63 10.55 7.22
C GLY A 79 -4.26 10.43 6.55
N ASP A 80 -3.43 9.48 6.97
CA ASP A 80 -1.99 9.60 6.73
C ASP A 80 -1.54 9.37 5.28
N TYR A 81 -2.27 8.51 4.55
CA TYR A 81 -1.92 8.11 3.19
C TYR A 81 -3.02 8.35 2.17
N ILE A 82 -4.14 8.98 2.57
CA ILE A 82 -5.28 9.20 1.68
C ILE A 82 -5.42 10.71 1.47
N TYR A 83 -5.46 11.12 0.21
CA TYR A 83 -5.70 12.50 -0.19
C TYR A 83 -7.02 12.61 -0.94
N GLN A 84 -7.69 13.75 -0.72
CA GLN A 84 -8.88 14.12 -1.46
C GLN A 84 -8.46 14.97 -2.65
N VAL A 85 -8.80 14.52 -3.85
CA VAL A 85 -8.42 15.15 -5.11
C VAL A 85 -9.66 15.57 -5.89
N LYS A 86 -9.68 16.82 -6.37
CA LYS A 86 -10.66 17.33 -7.33
C LYS A 86 -10.21 16.95 -8.74
N LEU A 87 -10.97 16.12 -9.42
CA LEU A 87 -10.75 15.83 -10.84
C LEU A 87 -11.24 17.01 -11.69
N GLU A 88 -10.74 17.10 -12.93
CA GLU A 88 -11.21 18.10 -13.91
C GLU A 88 -12.72 18.04 -14.14
N ASN A 89 -13.29 16.83 -14.10
CA ASN A 89 -14.73 16.58 -14.23
C ASN A 89 -15.58 17.10 -13.04
N GLY A 90 -14.99 17.83 -12.09
CA GLY A 90 -15.66 18.40 -10.92
C GLY A 90 -15.91 17.41 -9.78
N LYS A 91 -15.73 16.10 -10.01
CA LYS A 91 -15.91 15.05 -8.99
C LYS A 91 -14.71 15.01 -8.04
N THR A 92 -14.98 14.81 -6.77
CA THR A 92 -13.95 14.56 -5.74
C THR A 92 -13.71 13.06 -5.59
N SER A 93 -12.44 12.65 -5.56
CA SER A 93 -12.04 11.26 -5.33
C SER A 93 -11.07 11.18 -4.15
N ASN A 94 -11.17 10.11 -3.38
CA ASN A 94 -10.19 9.77 -2.34
C ASN A 94 -9.19 8.80 -2.96
N ALA A 95 -7.91 9.17 -2.95
CA ALA A 95 -6.85 8.39 -3.56
C ALA A 95 -5.71 8.16 -2.57
N HIS A 96 -5.17 6.94 -2.56
CA HIS A 96 -3.97 6.61 -1.78
C HIS A 96 -2.75 7.32 -2.36
N THR A 97 -1.74 7.64 -1.54
CA THR A 97 -0.46 8.25 -1.95
C THR A 97 0.17 7.54 -3.15
N ASP A 98 0.07 6.21 -3.23
CA ASP A 98 0.63 5.42 -4.33
C ASP A 98 -0.16 5.55 -5.64
N GLN A 99 -1.43 5.91 -5.56
CA GLN A 99 -2.31 6.19 -6.70
C GLN A 99 -2.14 7.62 -7.23
N LEU A 100 -1.21 8.39 -6.65
CA LEU A 100 -0.93 9.77 -7.00
C LEU A 100 0.47 9.90 -7.60
N ARG A 101 0.57 10.76 -8.62
CA ARG A 101 1.84 11.20 -9.20
C ARG A 101 1.85 12.72 -9.29
N VAL A 102 2.98 13.32 -8.92
CA VAL A 102 3.17 14.76 -9.11
C VAL A 102 3.12 15.06 -10.61
N ARG A 103 2.23 15.97 -11.02
CA ARG A 103 2.30 16.56 -12.35
C ARG A 103 3.38 17.62 -12.26
N LYS A 104 4.56 17.37 -12.85
CA LYS A 104 5.69 18.32 -12.83
C LYS A 104 5.19 19.74 -13.13
N SER A 105 4.96 20.56 -12.11
CA SER A 105 5.19 21.99 -12.17
C SER A 105 6.64 22.17 -11.74
N GLY A 106 7.43 22.88 -12.54
CA GLY A 106 8.89 22.88 -12.45
C GLY A 106 9.52 23.44 -11.17
N LEU A 107 8.83 23.59 -10.03
CA LEU A 107 9.44 24.13 -8.82
C LEU A 107 8.91 23.44 -7.55
N ARG A 108 9.70 22.51 -7.03
CA ARG A 108 10.25 22.57 -5.67
C ARG A 108 11.27 21.45 -5.48
N ASN A 109 12.51 21.75 -5.85
CA ASN A 109 13.66 21.26 -5.10
C ASN A 109 13.76 22.15 -3.86
N SER A 110 13.54 21.59 -2.69
CA SER A 110 14.22 22.05 -1.48
C SER A 110 14.26 20.89 -0.50
N ALA A 111 15.33 20.10 -0.61
CA ALA A 111 15.95 19.59 0.60
C ALA A 111 16.32 20.81 1.45
N SER A 112 15.87 20.86 2.69
CA SER A 112 16.34 21.80 3.68
C SER A 112 16.68 20.97 4.91
N PHE A 113 18.01 20.82 5.08
CA PHE A 113 18.80 20.40 6.24
C PHE A 113 18.27 19.29 7.14
#